data_AF-A0A7K2YR37-F1
#
_entry.id   AF-A0A7K2YR37-F1
#
_cell.length_a   1.000
_cell.length_b   1.000
_cell.length_c   1.000
_cell.angle_alpha   90.00
_cell.angle_beta   90.00
_cell.angle_gamma   90.00
#
_symmetry.space_group_name_H-M   'P 1'
#
loop_
_entity.id
_entity.type
_entity.pdbx_description
1 polymer ?
#
loop_
_entity_poly.entity_id
_entity_poly.type
_entity_poly.pdbx_seq_one_letter_code
_entity_poly.pdbx_strand_id
1 'polypeptide(L)'
;MTSMDENEDFPDAQQAGMALIDAFHERDEARFRTLSPEQREAQFQARQELYTYVDDMWEEAKAAGLNPALRPEWKGVAGMRDVLTDLRDTAGFLVDEES
;
A
#
# COMPACT_ATOMS: atom_id res chain seq x y z
N MET A 1 -18.69 -0.79 38.52
CA MET A 1 -17.63 -1.65 37.97
C MET A 1 -18.00 -1.85 36.51
N THR A 2 -17.63 -0.87 35.68
CA THR A 2 -17.91 -0.87 34.24
C THR A 2 -16.65 -1.40 33.59
N SER A 3 -16.72 -2.63 33.10
CA SER A 3 -15.72 -3.17 32.18
C SER A 3 -15.78 -2.30 30.93
N MET A 4 -14.81 -1.40 30.77
CA MET A 4 -14.56 -0.82 29.46
C MET A 4 -13.91 -1.94 28.67
N ASP A 5 -14.61 -2.44 27.66
CA ASP A 5 -14.05 -3.32 26.64
C ASP A 5 -12.89 -2.59 25.98
N GLU A 6 -11.68 -2.73 26.52
CA GLU A 6 -10.42 -2.27 25.93
C GLU A 6 -9.97 -3.21 24.79
N ASN A 7 -10.90 -3.58 23.92
CA ASN A 7 -10.64 -4.23 22.65
C ASN A 7 -11.47 -3.50 21.59
N GLU A 8 -11.18 -2.22 21.37
CA GLU A 8 -11.23 -1.74 19.99
C GLU A 8 -10.08 -2.45 19.27
N ASP A 9 -10.34 -3.72 18.88
CA ASP A 9 -9.51 -4.44 17.92
C ASP A 9 -9.43 -3.52 16.71
N PHE A 10 -8.31 -2.79 16.59
CA PHE A 10 -7.99 -2.13 15.34
C PHE A 10 -8.13 -3.21 14.27
N PRO A 11 -8.96 -2.99 13.24
CA PRO A 11 -9.16 -3.99 12.20
C PRO A 11 -7.79 -4.41 11.69
N ASP A 12 -7.64 -5.72 11.44
CA ASP A 12 -6.42 -6.30 10.89
C ASP A 12 -5.80 -5.30 9.90
N ALA A 13 -4.59 -4.81 10.19
CA ALA A 13 -4.03 -3.68 9.46
C ALA A 13 -3.93 -3.94 7.95
N GLN A 14 -3.82 -5.22 7.55
CA GLN A 14 -3.89 -5.62 6.16
C GLN A 14 -5.32 -5.48 5.60
N GLN A 15 -6.33 -5.95 6.35
CA GLN A 15 -7.74 -5.77 5.99
C GLN A 15 -8.14 -4.28 5.90
N ALA A 16 -7.66 -3.46 6.83
CA ALA A 16 -7.86 -2.02 6.78
C ALA A 16 -7.17 -1.40 5.54
N GLY A 17 -5.98 -1.88 5.18
CA GLY A 17 -5.27 -1.50 3.96
C GLY A 17 -6.07 -1.82 2.69
N MET A 18 -6.61 -3.04 2.57
CA MET A 18 -7.46 -3.43 1.44
C MET A 18 -8.72 -2.56 1.33
N ALA A 19 -9.41 -2.31 2.44
CA ALA A 19 -10.58 -1.43 2.44
C ALA A 19 -10.23 0.02 2.05
N LEU A 20 -9.03 0.49 2.40
CA LEU A 20 -8.54 1.81 2.00
C LEU A 20 -8.28 1.86 0.49
N ILE A 21 -7.69 0.83 -0.09
CA ILE A 21 -7.48 0.72 -1.55
C ILE A 21 -8.81 0.85 -2.27
N ASP A 22 -9.78 0.00 -1.93
CA ASP A 22 -11.10 -0.01 -2.57
C ASP A 22 -11.79 1.37 -2.52
N ALA A 23 -11.67 2.08 -1.39
CA ALA A 23 -12.28 3.40 -1.22
C ALA A 23 -11.53 4.54 -1.93
N PHE A 24 -10.22 4.39 -2.12
CA PHE A 24 -9.33 5.45 -2.63
C PHE A 24 -9.07 5.33 -4.13
N HIS A 25 -9.02 4.12 -4.67
CA HIS A 25 -8.56 3.82 -6.04
C HIS A 25 -9.21 4.72 -7.10
N GLU A 26 -10.55 4.76 -7.18
CA GLU A 26 -11.26 5.56 -8.18
C GLU A 26 -10.90 7.06 -8.12
N ARG A 27 -10.68 7.59 -6.91
CA ARG A 27 -10.33 9.00 -6.71
C ARG A 27 -8.88 9.29 -7.08
N ASP A 28 -7.98 8.37 -6.73
CA ASP A 28 -6.57 8.46 -7.11
C ASP A 28 -6.40 8.44 -8.63
N GLU A 29 -7.02 7.45 -9.27
CA GLU A 29 -7.00 7.27 -10.72
C GLU A 29 -7.55 8.50 -11.45
N ALA A 30 -8.71 9.01 -11.00
CA ALA A 30 -9.31 10.24 -11.54
C ALA A 30 -8.38 11.45 -11.39
N ARG A 31 -7.72 11.60 -10.23
CA ARG A 31 -6.74 12.69 -10.03
C ARG A 31 -5.51 12.50 -10.92
N PHE A 32 -4.99 11.28 -11.03
CA PHE A 32 -3.80 10.96 -11.80
C PHE A 32 -4.00 11.29 -13.28
N ARG A 33 -5.18 10.99 -13.84
CA ARG A 33 -5.52 11.33 -15.23
C ARG A 33 -5.54 12.83 -15.53
N THR A 34 -5.70 13.70 -14.53
CA THR A 34 -5.64 15.17 -14.74
C THR A 34 -4.22 15.74 -14.72
N LEU A 35 -3.21 14.91 -14.43
CA LEU A 35 -1.81 15.33 -14.44
C LEU A 35 -1.28 15.42 -15.87
N SER A 36 -0.28 16.28 -16.07
CA SER A 36 0.54 16.25 -17.28
C SER A 36 1.39 14.97 -17.36
N PRO A 37 1.87 14.56 -18.55
CA PRO A 37 2.72 13.38 -18.70
C PRO A 37 3.95 13.40 -17.77
N GLU A 38 4.64 14.53 -17.66
CA GLU A 38 5.80 14.71 -16.77
C GLU A 38 5.43 14.50 -15.29
N GLN A 39 4.26 15.00 -14.88
CA GLN A 39 3.77 14.81 -13.52
C GLN A 39 3.34 13.37 -13.24
N ARG A 40 2.79 12.66 -14.25
CA ARG A 40 2.44 11.24 -14.11
C ARG A 40 3.67 10.37 -13.95
N GLU A 41 4.70 10.61 -14.76
CA GLU A 41 5.99 9.94 -14.61
C GLU A 41 6.58 10.19 -13.21
N ALA A 42 6.60 11.45 -12.76
CA ALA A 42 7.08 11.78 -11.43
C ALA A 42 6.27 11.09 -10.30
N GLN A 43 4.95 10.95 -10.47
CA GLN A 43 4.10 10.23 -9.52
C GLN A 43 4.35 8.72 -9.56
N PHE A 44 4.53 8.14 -10.74
CA PHE A 44 4.87 6.72 -10.87
C PHE A 44 6.19 6.41 -10.16
N GLN A 45 7.24 7.20 -10.41
CA GLN A 45 8.54 7.02 -9.73
C GLN A 45 8.42 7.16 -8.21
N ALA A 46 7.70 8.18 -7.71
CA ALA A 46 7.51 8.35 -6.27
C ALA A 46 6.77 7.16 -5.61
N ARG A 47 5.76 6.60 -6.29
CA ARG A 47 5.01 5.42 -5.82
C ARG A 47 5.88 4.18 -5.84
N GLN A 48 6.71 4.02 -6.88
CA GLN A 48 7.69 2.94 -6.99
C GLN A 48 8.72 3.00 -5.87
N GLU A 49 9.30 4.16 -5.59
CA GLU A 49 10.28 4.34 -4.51
C GLU A 49 9.69 3.99 -3.14
N LEU A 50 8.47 4.45 -2.86
CA LEU A 50 7.80 4.17 -1.59
C LEU A 50 7.42 2.69 -1.48
N TYR A 51 6.94 2.07 -2.56
CA TYR A 51 6.71 0.61 -2.60
C TYR A 51 8.02 -0.13 -2.29
N THR A 52 9.12 0.18 -2.98
CA THR A 52 10.40 -0.49 -2.79
C THR A 52 10.88 -0.39 -1.35
N TYR A 53 10.77 0.78 -0.72
CA TYR A 53 11.14 0.95 0.69
C TYR A 53 10.37 0.01 1.64
N VAL A 54 9.06 -0.16 1.44
CA VAL A 54 8.26 -1.07 2.28
C VAL A 54 8.49 -2.53 1.91
N ASP A 55 8.71 -2.82 0.62
CA ASP A 55 9.05 -4.16 0.13
C ASP A 55 10.37 -4.65 0.71
N ASP A 56 11.38 -3.79 0.77
CA ASP A 56 12.69 -4.09 1.35
C ASP A 56 12.56 -4.52 2.82
N MET A 57 11.73 -3.84 3.64
CA MET A 57 11.47 -4.27 5.02
C MET A 57 10.92 -5.70 5.11
N TRP A 58 10.04 -6.05 4.17
CA TRP A 58 9.44 -7.38 4.13
C TRP A 58 10.45 -8.45 3.69
N GLU A 59 11.25 -8.14 2.69
CA GLU A 59 12.27 -9.05 2.18
C GLU A 59 13.45 -9.21 3.16
N GLU A 60 13.82 -8.17 3.90
CA GLU A 60 14.77 -8.25 5.01
C GLU A 60 14.28 -9.21 6.10
N ALA A 61 12.99 -9.18 6.44
CA ALA A 61 12.38 -10.11 7.39
C ALA A 61 12.52 -11.57 6.92
N LYS A 62 12.23 -11.81 5.64
CA LYS A 62 12.36 -13.14 5.01
C LYS A 62 13.83 -13.59 5.00
N ALA A 63 14.75 -12.69 4.68
CA ALA A 63 16.18 -12.96 4.68
C ALA A 63 16.70 -13.32 6.08
N ALA A 64 16.11 -12.76 7.14
CA ALA A 64 16.38 -13.10 8.53
C ALA A 64 15.74 -14.44 8.99
N GLY A 65 15.10 -15.19 8.07
CA GLY A 65 14.45 -16.47 8.36
C GLY A 65 13.07 -16.35 9.01
N LEU A 66 12.49 -15.14 9.02
CA LEU A 66 11.12 -14.93 9.48
C LEU A 66 10.12 -15.25 8.37
N ASN A 67 8.90 -15.62 8.77
CA ASN A 67 7.75 -15.62 7.89
C ASN A 67 6.81 -14.47 8.30
N PRO A 68 6.98 -13.25 7.74
CA PRO A 68 6.20 -12.08 8.15
C PRO A 68 4.69 -12.25 7.91
N ALA A 69 4.28 -13.05 6.92
CA ALA A 69 2.84 -13.31 6.66
C ALA A 69 2.13 -14.05 7.80
N LEU A 70 2.86 -14.77 8.66
CA LEU A 70 2.28 -15.52 9.79
C LEU A 70 2.38 -14.77 11.12
N ARG A 71 2.88 -13.52 11.10
CA ARG A 71 3.29 -12.80 12.29
C ARG A 71 2.47 -11.51 12.47
N PRO A 72 1.67 -11.38 13.54
CA PRO A 72 0.83 -10.20 13.76
C PRO A 72 1.60 -8.87 13.72
N GLU A 73 2.85 -8.86 14.20
CA GLU A 73 3.70 -7.66 14.22
C GLU A 73 4.06 -7.13 12.83
N TRP A 74 3.88 -7.92 11.77
CA TRP A 74 4.17 -7.55 10.38
C TRP A 74 2.92 -7.15 9.58
N LYS A 75 1.72 -7.22 10.16
CA LYS A 75 0.46 -6.89 9.45
C LYS A 75 0.42 -5.45 8.93
N GLY A 76 1.06 -4.51 9.63
CA GLY A 76 1.19 -3.13 9.16
C GLY A 76 2.04 -3.03 7.89
N VAL A 77 3.14 -3.77 7.82
CA VAL A 77 4.00 -3.84 6.61
C VAL A 77 3.23 -4.52 5.47
N ALA A 78 2.50 -5.61 5.75
CA ALA A 78 1.65 -6.27 4.75
C ALA A 78 0.62 -5.31 4.15
N GLY A 79 -0.16 -4.62 4.99
CA GLY A 79 -1.16 -3.66 4.53
C GLY A 79 -0.57 -2.50 3.72
N MET A 80 0.58 -1.96 4.15
CA MET A 80 1.27 -0.92 3.38
C MET A 80 1.78 -1.43 2.03
N ARG A 81 2.30 -2.66 1.95
CA ARG A 81 2.71 -3.27 0.68
C ARG A 81 1.52 -3.44 -0.25
N ASP A 82 0.38 -3.90 0.25
CA ASP A 82 -0.83 -4.06 -0.56
C ASP A 82 -1.29 -2.70 -1.12
N VAL A 83 -1.35 -1.66 -0.27
CA VAL A 83 -1.74 -0.29 -0.69
C VAL A 83 -0.78 0.26 -1.75
N LEU A 84 0.52 0.15 -1.52
CA LEU A 84 1.52 0.72 -2.41
C LEU A 84 1.67 -0.09 -3.71
N THR A 85 1.41 -1.39 -3.67
CA THR A 85 1.33 -2.24 -4.88
C THR A 85 0.24 -1.71 -5.80
N ASP A 86 -0.98 -1.51 -5.27
CA ASP A 86 -2.10 -1.03 -6.07
C ASP A 86 -1.86 0.37 -6.65
N LEU A 87 -1.34 1.31 -5.84
CA LEU A 87 -1.04 2.66 -6.30
C LEU A 87 0.06 2.69 -7.37
N ARG A 88 1.12 1.89 -7.20
CA ARG A 88 2.21 1.75 -8.16
C ARG A 88 1.71 1.15 -9.46
N ASP A 89 0.96 0.06 -9.40
CA ASP A 89 0.49 -0.68 -10.57
C ASP A 89 -0.50 0.15 -11.39
N THR A 90 -1.41 0.84 -10.71
CA THR A 90 -2.33 1.80 -11.36
C THR A 90 -1.57 2.92 -12.06
N ALA A 91 -0.57 3.51 -11.41
CA ALA A 91 0.24 4.56 -12.02
C ALA A 91 1.04 4.06 -13.23
N GLY A 92 1.67 2.88 -13.12
CA GLY A 92 2.44 2.26 -14.21
C GLY A 92 1.56 1.96 -15.42
N PHE A 93 0.39 1.36 -15.19
CA PHE A 93 -0.58 1.09 -16.26
C PHE A 93 -1.00 2.38 -17.00
N LEU A 94 -1.28 3.46 -16.26
CA LEU A 94 -1.71 4.74 -16.85
C LEU A 94 -0.60 5.50 -17.57
N VAL A 95 0.66 5.31 -17.18
CA VAL A 95 1.82 5.84 -17.91
C VAL A 95 2.02 5.08 -19.22
N ASP A 96 1.90 3.75 -19.19
CA ASP A 96 2.07 2.89 -20.36
C ASP A 96 0.92 3.05 -21.40
N GLU A 97 -0.32 3.26 -20.96
CA GLU A 97 -1.48 3.44 -21.85
C GLU A 97 -1.35 4.68 -22.76
N GLU A 98 -0.61 5.70 -22.32
CA GLU A 98 -0.45 6.98 -23.03
C GLU A 98 0.90 7.15 -23.77
N SER A 99 1.74 6.12 -23.77
CA SER A 99 3.06 6.08 -24.43
C SER A 99 3.02 5.59 -25.88
#